data_AF-A0A9Q9DWI6-F1
#
_entry.id   AF-A0A9Q9DWI6-F1
#
_cell.length_a   1.000
_cell.length_b   1.000
_cell.length_c   1.000
_cell.angle_alpha   90.00
_cell.angle_beta   90.00
_cell.angle_gamma   90.00
#
_symmetry.space_group_name_H-M   'P 1'
#
loop_
_entity.id
_entity.type
_entity.pdbx_description
1 polymer ?
#
loop_
_entity_poly.entity_id
_entity_poly.type
_entity_poly.pdbx_seq_one_letter_code
_entity_poly.pdbx_strand_id
1 'polypeptide(L)'
;MSNLIDADAGTERFGGYEAELKLVQADLNQQLEQIKETTGEPRKAAISKAERALEEAEELPGDMSRGRNGLSVITKRRHMQQHSADMCSDQIGQMRLEKSNIPANLKSKYNARFRNFEHDLDTTKRKLQTYTSDRSKLFGDRYTDNPDGGDAQLEQRQQLLSGTDRLNRSSNRLRESQRIALETEQIGANTLGDLHRQREQITNTRERLLDSEGYTDRSIKTLRGMARRMATNRIITIAIITVLVLLIVAVIFSKFR
;
A
#
# COMPACT_ATOMS: atom_id res chain seq x y z
N MET A 1 -27.13 24.77 24.95
CA MET A 1 -25.83 24.37 24.33
C MET A 1 -25.49 22.89 24.55
N SER A 2 -26.39 22.04 25.07
CA SER A 2 -26.12 20.60 25.27
C SER A 2 -26.16 19.75 23.98
N ASN A 3 -27.06 20.07 23.05
CA ASN A 3 -27.25 19.28 21.81
C ASN A 3 -26.03 19.22 20.87
N LEU A 4 -25.07 20.14 20.98
CA LEU A 4 -23.90 20.14 20.09
C LEU A 4 -22.80 19.19 20.59
N ILE A 5 -22.68 19.05 21.91
CA ILE A 5 -21.71 18.15 22.56
C ILE A 5 -22.18 16.69 22.43
N ASP A 6 -23.48 16.43 22.57
CA ASP A 6 -24.05 15.08 22.41
C ASP A 6 -24.03 14.62 20.93
N ALA A 7 -24.19 15.56 19.98
CA ALA A 7 -24.08 15.27 18.55
C ALA A 7 -22.64 14.95 18.12
N ASP A 8 -21.65 15.61 18.73
CA ASP A 8 -20.22 15.35 18.52
C ASP A 8 -19.83 13.99 19.09
N ALA A 9 -20.22 13.71 20.35
CA ALA A 9 -19.99 12.42 21.01
C ALA A 9 -20.63 11.23 20.27
N GLY A 10 -21.84 11.39 19.73
CA GLY A 10 -22.48 10.36 18.91
C GLY A 10 -21.81 10.16 17.55
N THR A 11 -21.20 11.21 17.00
CA THR A 11 -20.47 11.15 15.73
C THR A 11 -19.10 10.48 15.91
N GLU A 12 -18.41 10.75 17.02
CA GLU A 12 -17.14 10.10 17.38
C GLU A 12 -17.32 8.60 17.64
N ARG A 13 -18.37 8.21 18.36
CA ARG A 13 -18.71 6.79 18.58
C ARG A 13 -19.00 6.06 17.29
N PHE A 14 -19.81 6.66 16.41
CA PHE A 14 -20.07 6.11 15.07
C PHE A 14 -18.79 5.96 14.24
N GLY A 15 -17.86 6.92 14.34
CA GLY A 15 -16.54 6.84 13.71
C GLY A 15 -15.68 5.68 14.26
N GLY A 16 -15.75 5.42 15.56
CA GLY A 16 -15.12 4.28 16.21
C GLY A 16 -15.64 2.94 15.68
N TYR A 17 -16.97 2.76 15.66
CA TYR A 17 -17.57 1.55 15.09
C TYR A 17 -17.29 1.39 13.59
N GLU A 18 -17.24 2.48 12.83
CA GLU A 18 -16.84 2.45 11.40
C GLU A 18 -15.39 1.95 11.24
N ALA A 19 -14.48 2.38 12.12
CA ALA A 19 -13.09 1.94 12.09
C ALA A 19 -12.95 0.46 12.47
N GLU A 20 -13.64 0.02 13.52
CA GLU A 20 -13.66 -1.38 13.95
C GLU A 20 -14.24 -2.29 12.86
N LEU A 21 -15.37 -1.92 12.25
CA LEU A 21 -16.00 -2.71 11.19
C LEU A 21 -15.09 -2.82 9.96
N LYS A 22 -14.37 -1.75 9.59
CA LYS A 22 -13.37 -1.79 8.51
C LYS A 22 -12.21 -2.70 8.85
N LEU A 23 -11.75 -2.71 10.10
CA LEU A 23 -10.67 -3.58 10.55
C LEU A 23 -11.09 -5.06 10.47
N VAL A 24 -12.29 -5.39 10.96
CA VAL A 24 -12.85 -6.75 10.88
C VAL A 24 -13.08 -7.17 9.42
N GLN A 25 -13.56 -6.26 8.57
CA GLN A 25 -13.72 -6.54 7.14
C GLN A 25 -12.39 -6.76 6.43
N ALA A 26 -11.36 -5.99 6.78
CA ALA A 26 -10.01 -6.16 6.24
C ALA A 26 -9.39 -7.49 6.67
N ASP A 27 -9.51 -7.87 7.94
CA ASP A 27 -9.05 -9.17 8.45
C ASP A 27 -9.81 -10.32 7.77
N LEU A 28 -11.14 -10.23 7.65
CA LEU A 28 -11.94 -11.25 6.97
C LEU A 28 -11.56 -11.40 5.48
N ASN A 29 -11.30 -10.30 4.78
CA ASN A 29 -10.82 -10.34 3.39
C ASN A 29 -9.40 -10.93 3.29
N GLN A 30 -8.50 -10.58 4.20
CA GLN A 30 -7.14 -11.13 4.26
C GLN A 30 -7.17 -12.63 4.53
N GLN A 31 -8.01 -13.08 5.45
CA GLN A 31 -8.22 -14.50 5.74
C GLN A 31 -8.83 -15.24 4.54
N LEU A 32 -9.78 -14.63 3.81
CA LEU A 32 -10.34 -15.18 2.58
C LEU A 32 -9.28 -15.35 1.49
N GLU A 33 -8.37 -14.38 1.34
CA GLU A 33 -7.29 -14.45 0.34
C GLU A 33 -6.25 -15.51 0.73
N GLN A 34 -5.87 -15.59 2.00
CA GLN A 34 -5.03 -16.68 2.51
C GLN A 34 -5.66 -18.06 2.31
N ILE A 35 -6.99 -18.18 2.41
CA ILE A 35 -7.70 -19.44 2.14
C ILE A 35 -7.60 -19.85 0.67
N LYS A 36 -7.61 -18.89 -0.26
CA LYS A 36 -7.40 -19.17 -1.69
C LYS A 36 -5.97 -19.58 -2.00
N GLU A 37 -4.98 -18.95 -1.34
CA GLU A 37 -3.56 -19.18 -1.64
C GLU A 37 -2.97 -20.42 -0.95
N THR A 38 -3.53 -20.87 0.17
CA THR A 38 -2.93 -21.96 0.96
C THR A 38 -3.38 -23.36 0.52
N THR A 39 -2.43 -24.18 0.06
CA THR A 39 -2.53 -25.64 -0.05
C THR A 39 -1.26 -26.29 0.53
N GLY A 40 -1.37 -27.41 1.28
CA GLY A 40 -0.21 -28.14 1.85
C GLY A 40 0.17 -27.77 3.30
N GLU A 41 1.47 -27.82 3.63
CA GLU A 41 2.05 -27.59 4.98
C GLU A 41 1.93 -26.17 5.57
N PRO A 42 2.12 -25.05 4.82
CA PRO A 42 1.98 -23.71 5.39
C PRO A 42 0.54 -23.43 5.86
N ARG A 43 -0.43 -24.13 5.28
CA ARG A 43 -1.83 -24.14 5.72
C ARG A 43 -1.99 -24.76 7.11
N LYS A 44 -1.23 -25.80 7.43
CA LYS A 44 -1.28 -26.53 8.71
C LYS A 44 -0.63 -25.68 9.82
N ALA A 45 0.45 -24.97 9.50
CA ALA A 45 1.08 -24.01 10.40
C ALA A 45 0.19 -22.77 10.66
N ALA A 46 -0.45 -22.22 9.62
CA ALA A 46 -1.40 -21.12 9.76
C ALA A 46 -2.64 -21.54 10.56
N ILE A 47 -3.11 -22.79 10.40
CA ILE A 47 -4.19 -23.37 11.20
C ILE A 47 -3.77 -23.50 12.67
N SER A 48 -2.60 -24.06 12.97
CA SER A 48 -2.13 -24.20 14.36
C SER A 48 -1.93 -22.83 15.04
N LYS A 49 -1.46 -21.83 14.29
CA LYS A 49 -1.34 -20.45 14.78
C LYS A 49 -2.71 -19.82 15.07
N ALA A 50 -3.70 -20.07 14.21
CA ALA A 50 -5.07 -19.61 14.40
C ALA A 50 -5.78 -20.35 15.55
N GLU A 51 -5.51 -21.65 15.75
CA GLU A 51 -6.02 -22.42 16.89
C GLU A 51 -5.48 -21.91 18.22
N ARG A 52 -4.21 -21.48 18.26
CA ARG A 52 -3.60 -20.89 19.45
C ARG A 52 -4.19 -19.52 19.81
N ALA A 53 -4.45 -18.68 18.81
CA ALA A 53 -5.15 -17.40 19.00
C ALA A 53 -6.62 -17.57 19.42
N LEU A 54 -7.22 -18.72 19.07
CA LEU A 54 -8.57 -19.13 19.46
C LEU A 54 -8.66 -19.52 20.94
N GLU A 55 -7.69 -20.31 21.39
CA GLU A 55 -7.59 -20.76 22.78
C GLU A 55 -7.41 -19.55 23.72
N GLU A 56 -6.68 -18.53 23.26
CA GLU A 56 -6.51 -17.24 23.94
C GLU A 56 -7.80 -16.38 23.95
N ALA A 57 -8.67 -16.53 22.94
CA ALA A 57 -9.97 -15.86 22.89
C ALA A 57 -11.10 -16.60 23.64
N GLU A 58 -10.89 -17.88 23.98
CA GLU A 58 -11.84 -18.75 24.70
C GLU A 58 -11.74 -18.58 26.23
N GLU A 59 -10.81 -17.76 26.74
CA GLU A 59 -10.53 -17.56 28.17
C GLU A 59 -11.46 -16.55 28.89
N LEU A 60 -12.56 -16.09 28.28
CA LEU A 60 -13.57 -15.24 28.94
C LEU A 60 -14.94 -15.95 29.05
N PRO A 61 -15.58 -15.96 30.25
CA PRO A 61 -16.51 -17.01 30.64
C PRO A 61 -17.94 -16.73 30.19
N GLY A 62 -18.58 -17.77 29.67
CA GLY A 62 -20.01 -17.79 29.35
C GLY A 62 -20.45 -19.23 29.18
N ASP A 63 -20.53 -19.94 30.30
CA ASP A 63 -20.99 -21.32 30.43
C ASP A 63 -22.30 -21.53 29.65
N MET A 64 -22.20 -22.21 28.49
CA MET A 64 -23.19 -23.20 28.11
C MET A 64 -22.60 -24.25 27.15
N SER A 65 -22.45 -25.44 27.74
CA SER A 65 -22.60 -26.76 27.13
C SER A 65 -21.44 -27.31 26.31
N ARG A 66 -20.44 -27.78 27.07
CA ARG A 66 -20.12 -29.22 27.26
C ARG A 66 -20.39 -30.12 26.05
N GLY A 67 -19.30 -30.62 25.46
CA GLY A 67 -19.29 -31.87 24.69
C GLY A 67 -18.73 -31.77 23.29
N ARG A 68 -17.51 -31.24 23.08
CA ARG A 68 -16.88 -31.22 21.75
C ARG A 68 -15.37 -31.52 21.77
N ASN A 69 -14.94 -32.50 22.57
CA ASN A 69 -13.58 -33.05 22.53
C ASN A 69 -13.37 -34.04 21.35
N GLY A 70 -13.87 -33.67 20.17
CA GLY A 70 -13.80 -34.49 18.96
C GLY A 70 -14.16 -33.76 17.67
N LEU A 71 -14.35 -32.43 17.71
CA LEU A 71 -14.60 -31.69 16.48
C LEU A 71 -13.31 -31.60 15.67
N SER A 72 -13.35 -32.19 14.48
CA SER A 72 -12.39 -31.95 13.40
C SER A 72 -12.04 -30.46 13.32
N VAL A 73 -10.75 -30.16 13.11
CA VAL A 73 -10.19 -28.83 12.83
C VAL A 73 -11.06 -28.03 11.83
N ILE A 74 -11.69 -28.72 10.89
CA ILE A 74 -12.59 -28.13 9.89
C ILE A 74 -13.88 -27.59 10.53
N THR A 75 -14.43 -28.31 11.51
CA THR A 75 -15.65 -27.91 12.21
C THR A 75 -15.36 -26.81 13.24
N LYS A 76 -14.22 -26.84 13.94
CA LYS A 76 -13.77 -25.70 14.77
C LYS A 76 -13.56 -24.42 13.95
N ARG A 77 -12.92 -24.55 12.78
CA ARG A 77 -12.74 -23.42 11.84
C ARG A 77 -14.05 -22.90 11.25
N ARG A 78 -15.02 -23.79 10.99
CA ARG A 78 -16.39 -23.42 10.59
C ARG A 78 -17.05 -22.57 11.69
N HIS A 79 -16.96 -22.98 12.95
CA HIS A 79 -17.52 -22.21 14.06
C HIS A 79 -16.84 -20.84 14.22
N MET A 80 -15.52 -20.74 14.05
CA MET A 80 -14.83 -19.44 14.04
C MET A 80 -15.33 -18.49 12.95
N GLN A 81 -15.38 -18.96 11.70
CA GLN A 81 -15.79 -18.13 10.57
C GLN A 81 -17.25 -17.72 10.66
N GLN A 82 -18.10 -18.59 11.20
CA GLN A 82 -19.48 -18.27 11.51
C GLN A 82 -19.55 -17.21 12.62
N HIS A 83 -18.79 -17.39 13.70
CA HIS A 83 -18.74 -16.46 14.84
C HIS A 83 -18.27 -15.06 14.43
N SER A 84 -17.24 -14.94 13.57
CA SER A 84 -16.82 -13.64 13.04
C SER A 84 -17.89 -12.97 12.18
N ALA A 85 -18.65 -13.76 11.41
CA ALA A 85 -19.74 -13.23 10.61
C ALA A 85 -20.95 -12.80 11.47
N ASP A 86 -21.18 -13.50 12.59
CA ASP A 86 -22.23 -13.18 13.55
C ASP A 86 -21.87 -11.94 14.38
N MET A 87 -20.60 -11.76 14.77
CA MET A 87 -20.09 -10.51 15.39
C MET A 87 -20.28 -9.28 14.50
N CYS A 88 -19.97 -9.37 13.20
CA CYS A 88 -20.24 -8.29 12.25
C CYS A 88 -21.74 -7.93 12.19
N SER A 89 -22.61 -8.94 12.29
CA SER A 89 -24.06 -8.73 12.31
C SER A 89 -24.52 -8.02 13.58
N ASP A 90 -23.90 -8.31 14.71
CA ASP A 90 -24.19 -7.66 15.99
C ASP A 90 -23.73 -6.19 16.00
N GLN A 91 -22.53 -5.89 15.49
CA GLN A 91 -22.04 -4.50 15.32
C GLN A 91 -22.95 -3.66 14.40
N ILE A 92 -23.51 -4.24 13.34
CA ILE A 92 -24.55 -3.58 12.52
C ILE A 92 -25.81 -3.29 13.34
N GLY A 93 -26.20 -4.21 14.22
CA GLY A 93 -27.29 -4.02 15.17
C GLY A 93 -27.04 -2.85 16.12
N GLN A 94 -25.82 -2.74 16.67
CA GLN A 94 -25.42 -1.65 17.55
C GLN A 94 -25.40 -0.29 16.82
N MET A 95 -24.89 -0.24 15.58
CA MET A 95 -24.95 0.97 14.74
C MET A 95 -26.39 1.39 14.38
N ARG A 96 -27.34 0.45 14.26
CA ARG A 96 -28.77 0.79 14.06
C ARG A 96 -29.36 1.47 15.28
N LEU A 97 -28.95 1.05 16.49
CA LEU A 97 -29.37 1.68 17.74
C LEU A 97 -28.79 3.09 17.87
N GLU A 98 -27.50 3.29 17.56
CA GLU A 98 -26.88 4.63 17.62
C GLU A 98 -27.41 5.60 16.56
N LYS A 99 -27.81 5.10 15.38
CA LYS A 99 -28.47 5.90 14.35
C LYS A 99 -29.73 6.63 14.85
N SER A 100 -30.41 6.09 15.86
CA SER A 100 -31.58 6.75 16.46
C SER A 100 -31.22 8.05 17.18
N ASN A 101 -29.97 8.16 17.65
CA ASN A 101 -29.44 9.27 18.44
C ASN A 101 -28.80 10.39 17.57
N ILE A 102 -28.71 10.19 16.25
CA ILE A 102 -28.11 11.18 15.32
C ILE A 102 -29.13 12.30 15.02
N PRO A 103 -28.74 13.59 15.04
CA PRO A 103 -29.64 14.70 14.73
C PRO A 103 -30.06 14.73 13.24
N ALA A 104 -31.28 15.21 12.96
CA ALA A 104 -31.96 15.08 11.66
C ALA A 104 -31.18 15.68 10.46
N ASN A 105 -30.37 16.70 10.69
CA ASN A 105 -29.50 17.35 9.71
C ASN A 105 -28.37 16.45 9.19
N LEU A 106 -27.95 15.44 9.94
CA LEU A 106 -26.88 14.51 9.56
C LEU A 106 -27.41 13.15 9.09
N LYS A 107 -28.63 12.76 9.48
CA LYS A 107 -29.22 11.44 9.20
C LYS A 107 -29.12 10.98 7.74
N SER A 108 -29.33 11.87 6.76
CA SER A 108 -29.31 11.49 5.34
C SER A 108 -27.95 10.93 4.88
N LYS A 109 -26.85 11.58 5.28
CA LYS A 109 -25.48 11.18 4.94
C LYS A 109 -25.09 9.86 5.59
N TYR A 110 -25.43 9.69 6.88
CA TYR A 110 -25.14 8.47 7.63
C TYR A 110 -26.02 7.29 7.19
N ASN A 111 -27.27 7.53 6.78
CA ASN A 111 -28.16 6.51 6.22
C ASN A 111 -27.65 5.95 4.89
N ALA A 112 -27.07 6.79 4.03
CA ALA A 112 -26.47 6.34 2.79
C ALA A 112 -25.25 5.44 3.06
N ARG A 113 -24.37 5.86 3.97
CA ARG A 113 -23.19 5.06 4.36
C ARG A 113 -23.55 3.74 5.02
N PHE A 114 -24.53 3.74 5.93
CA PHE A 114 -25.00 2.54 6.60
C PHE A 114 -25.54 1.49 5.62
N ARG A 115 -26.31 1.91 4.60
CA ARG A 115 -26.79 1.00 3.55
C ARG A 115 -25.67 0.38 2.74
N ASN A 116 -24.60 1.13 2.47
CA ASN A 116 -23.44 0.60 1.77
C ASN A 116 -22.70 -0.44 2.64
N PHE A 117 -22.52 -0.17 3.93
CA PHE A 117 -21.90 -1.14 4.86
C PHE A 117 -22.73 -2.41 5.03
N GLU A 118 -24.06 -2.28 5.10
CA GLU A 118 -24.98 -3.43 5.15
C GLU A 118 -24.87 -4.29 3.89
N HIS A 119 -24.78 -3.67 2.71
CA HIS A 119 -24.58 -4.35 1.44
C HIS A 119 -23.22 -5.04 1.34
N ASP A 120 -22.14 -4.36 1.76
CA ASP A 120 -20.78 -4.89 1.69
C ASP A 120 -20.61 -6.09 2.63
N LEU A 121 -21.19 -6.02 3.83
CA LEU A 121 -21.19 -7.13 4.78
C LEU A 121 -21.97 -8.34 4.27
N ASP A 122 -23.17 -8.14 3.73
CA ASP A 122 -23.96 -9.22 3.12
C ASP A 122 -23.21 -9.87 1.95
N THR A 123 -22.52 -9.06 1.14
CA THR A 123 -21.67 -9.57 0.05
C THR A 123 -20.53 -10.43 0.56
N THR A 124 -19.80 -9.99 1.59
CA THR A 124 -18.74 -10.79 2.22
C THR A 124 -19.26 -12.05 2.90
N LYS A 125 -20.42 -11.98 3.56
CA LYS A 125 -21.09 -13.12 4.22
C LYS A 125 -21.48 -14.19 3.21
N ARG A 126 -22.09 -13.80 2.09
CA ARG A 126 -22.45 -14.72 1.00
C ARG A 126 -21.22 -15.40 0.40
N LYS A 127 -20.15 -14.63 0.13
CA LYS A 127 -18.88 -15.20 -0.36
C LYS A 127 -18.31 -16.24 0.62
N LEU A 128 -18.31 -15.94 1.92
CA LEU A 128 -17.84 -16.87 2.96
C LEU A 128 -18.69 -18.16 3.01
N GLN A 129 -20.01 -18.03 2.88
CA GLN A 129 -20.92 -19.18 2.80
C GLN A 129 -20.64 -20.05 1.56
N THR A 130 -20.44 -19.45 0.39
CA THR A 130 -20.09 -20.17 -0.84
C THR A 130 -18.77 -20.94 -0.70
N TYR A 131 -17.71 -20.31 -0.19
CA TYR A 131 -16.44 -21.00 0.05
C TYR A 131 -16.55 -22.13 1.08
N THR A 132 -17.43 -21.98 2.07
CA THR A 132 -17.70 -23.02 3.08
C THR A 132 -18.45 -24.19 2.47
N SER A 133 -19.48 -23.94 1.65
CA SER A 133 -20.29 -24.98 1.00
C SER A 133 -19.53 -25.73 -0.09
N ASP A 134 -18.71 -25.02 -0.86
CA ASP A 134 -17.90 -25.64 -1.92
C ASP A 134 -16.79 -26.50 -1.32
N ARG A 135 -16.23 -26.07 -0.20
CA ARG A 135 -15.25 -26.86 0.55
C ARG A 135 -15.90 -28.08 1.22
N SER A 136 -17.10 -27.98 1.78
CA SER A 136 -17.79 -29.15 2.34
C SER A 136 -18.19 -30.15 1.26
N LYS A 137 -18.48 -29.70 0.04
CA LYS A 137 -18.70 -30.61 -1.10
C LYS A 137 -17.40 -31.24 -1.59
N LEU A 138 -16.29 -30.49 -1.59
CA LEU A 138 -14.99 -30.99 -2.05
C LEU A 138 -14.28 -31.91 -1.04
N PHE A 139 -14.58 -31.77 0.26
CA PHE A 139 -13.94 -32.54 1.35
C PHE A 139 -14.89 -33.41 2.18
N GLY A 140 -16.20 -33.16 2.15
CA GLY A 140 -17.20 -33.89 2.94
C GLY A 140 -17.57 -35.26 2.35
N ASP A 141 -17.29 -35.48 1.06
CA ASP A 141 -17.51 -36.77 0.40
C ASP A 141 -16.35 -37.76 0.64
N ARG A 142 -15.21 -37.30 1.17
CA ARG A 142 -14.04 -38.17 1.49
C ARG A 142 -14.06 -38.73 2.91
N TYR A 143 -15.07 -38.39 3.72
CA TYR A 143 -15.11 -38.73 5.15
C TYR A 143 -16.46 -39.30 5.56
N THR A 144 -17.27 -39.79 4.62
CA THR A 144 -18.34 -40.72 4.94
C THR A 144 -17.73 -42.11 4.97
N ASP A 145 -17.39 -42.51 6.19
CA ASP A 145 -17.10 -43.86 6.64
C ASP A 145 -18.13 -44.84 6.04
N ASN A 146 -17.77 -45.49 4.92
CA ASN A 146 -18.49 -46.64 4.39
C ASN A 146 -17.47 -47.78 4.22
N PRO A 147 -17.32 -48.67 5.22
CA PRO A 147 -16.35 -49.74 5.17
C PRO A 147 -16.97 -50.92 4.44
N ASP A 148 -16.98 -50.90 3.11
CA ASP A 148 -17.35 -52.09 2.33
C ASP A 148 -16.44 -52.30 1.10
N GLY A 149 -15.30 -52.94 1.38
CA GLY A 149 -14.83 -54.14 0.65
C GLY A 149 -14.35 -54.10 -0.80
N GLY A 150 -14.51 -53.03 -1.59
CA GLY A 150 -14.28 -53.10 -3.05
C GLY A 150 -13.11 -52.27 -3.64
N ASP A 151 -12.77 -51.12 -3.08
CA ASP A 151 -12.18 -50.02 -3.87
C ASP A 151 -10.73 -49.61 -3.53
N ALA A 152 -10.00 -50.40 -2.72
CA ALA A 152 -8.63 -50.08 -2.32
C ALA A 152 -7.66 -49.87 -3.52
N GLN A 153 -7.85 -50.62 -4.62
CA GLN A 153 -7.06 -50.44 -5.85
C GLN A 153 -7.42 -49.17 -6.63
N LEU A 154 -8.70 -48.80 -6.64
CA LEU A 154 -9.17 -47.59 -7.34
C LEU A 154 -8.73 -46.34 -6.58
N GLU A 155 -8.75 -46.38 -5.25
CA GLU A 155 -8.27 -45.32 -4.37
C GLU A 155 -6.75 -45.12 -4.51
N GLN A 156 -5.97 -46.20 -4.52
CA GLN A 156 -4.52 -46.14 -4.75
C GLN A 156 -4.18 -45.54 -6.13
N ARG A 157 -4.95 -45.89 -7.17
CA ARG A 157 -4.78 -45.32 -8.52
C ARG A 157 -5.13 -43.83 -8.56
N GLN A 158 -6.22 -43.41 -7.92
CA GLN A 158 -6.55 -41.99 -7.80
C GLN A 158 -5.48 -41.21 -7.03
N GLN A 159 -4.91 -41.81 -5.99
CA GLN A 159 -3.84 -41.20 -5.22
C GLN A 159 -2.57 -40.99 -6.08
N LEU A 160 -2.17 -42.00 -6.86
CA LEU A 160 -1.03 -41.90 -7.79
C LEU A 160 -1.28 -40.88 -8.92
N LEU A 161 -2.50 -40.82 -9.46
CA LEU A 161 -2.89 -39.84 -10.47
C LEU A 161 -2.80 -38.42 -9.90
N SER A 162 -3.32 -38.22 -8.69
CA SER A 162 -3.26 -36.93 -7.99
C SER A 162 -1.83 -36.52 -7.61
N GLY A 163 -0.95 -37.49 -7.33
CA GLY A 163 0.48 -37.27 -7.13
C GLY A 163 1.17 -36.80 -8.40
N THR A 164 0.86 -37.45 -9.53
CA THR A 164 1.34 -37.07 -10.87
C THR A 164 0.87 -35.68 -11.28
N ASP A 165 -0.41 -35.36 -11.07
CA ASP A 165 -0.96 -34.03 -11.38
C ASP A 165 -0.30 -32.92 -10.55
N ARG A 166 -0.02 -33.19 -9.27
CA ARG A 166 0.71 -32.26 -8.39
C ARG A 166 2.13 -32.04 -8.86
N LEU A 167 2.85 -33.11 -9.24
CA LEU A 167 4.20 -33.03 -9.78
C LEU A 167 4.22 -32.25 -11.10
N ASN A 168 3.27 -32.50 -11.99
CA ASN A 168 3.17 -31.79 -13.27
C ASN A 168 2.93 -30.28 -13.06
N ARG A 169 1.99 -29.91 -12.17
CA ARG A 169 1.79 -28.50 -11.78
C ARG A 169 3.02 -27.88 -11.15
N SER A 170 3.71 -28.60 -10.28
CA SER A 170 4.95 -28.12 -9.66
C SER A 170 6.06 -27.91 -10.69
N SER A 171 6.20 -28.83 -11.64
CA SER A 171 7.16 -28.74 -12.74
C SER A 171 6.88 -27.53 -13.63
N ASN A 172 5.62 -27.30 -13.99
CA ASN A 172 5.21 -26.13 -14.77
C ASN A 172 5.45 -24.82 -14.01
N ARG A 173 5.19 -24.80 -12.70
CA ARG A 173 5.50 -23.64 -11.84
C ARG A 173 7.00 -23.38 -11.74
N LEU A 174 7.83 -24.43 -11.66
CA LEU A 174 9.29 -24.27 -11.64
C LEU A 174 9.82 -23.72 -12.95
N ARG A 175 9.33 -24.23 -14.10
CA ARG A 175 9.67 -23.70 -15.43
C ARG A 175 9.27 -22.23 -15.57
N GLU A 176 8.08 -21.89 -15.09
CA GLU A 176 7.60 -20.51 -15.09
C GLU A 176 8.44 -19.61 -14.18
N SER A 177 8.78 -20.08 -12.98
CA SER A 177 9.66 -19.36 -12.05
C SER A 177 11.05 -19.15 -12.65
N GLN A 178 11.59 -20.13 -13.37
CA GLN A 178 12.88 -20.01 -14.05
C GLN A 178 12.81 -18.97 -15.16
N ARG A 179 11.73 -18.96 -15.95
CA ARG A 179 11.51 -17.95 -16.99
C ARG A 179 11.47 -16.54 -16.41
N ILE A 180 10.68 -16.33 -15.36
CA ILE A 180 10.56 -15.03 -14.68
C ILE A 180 11.91 -14.62 -14.05
N ALA A 181 12.65 -15.57 -13.46
CA ALA A 181 13.97 -15.30 -12.89
C ALA A 181 14.97 -14.82 -13.95
N LEU A 182 15.00 -15.46 -15.13
CA LEU A 182 15.85 -15.05 -16.25
C LEU A 182 15.44 -13.68 -16.80
N GLU A 183 14.14 -13.41 -16.91
CA GLU A 183 13.63 -12.08 -17.30
C GLU A 183 14.05 -11.01 -16.28
N THR A 184 13.96 -11.33 -14.99
CA THR A 184 14.38 -10.44 -13.89
C THR A 184 15.89 -10.19 -13.92
N GLU A 185 16.70 -11.21 -14.19
CA GLU A 185 18.15 -11.08 -14.37
C GLU A 185 18.47 -10.14 -15.54
N GLN A 186 17.77 -10.29 -16.67
CA GLN A 186 17.94 -9.44 -17.84
C GLN A 186 17.56 -7.98 -17.55
N ILE A 187 16.44 -7.74 -16.86
CA ILE A 187 16.04 -6.40 -16.41
C ILE A 187 17.09 -5.81 -15.46
N GLY A 188 17.61 -6.62 -14.53
CA GLY A 188 18.67 -6.22 -13.61
C GLY A 188 19.95 -5.82 -14.33
N ALA A 189 20.38 -6.62 -15.31
CA ALA A 189 21.55 -6.33 -16.14
C ALA A 189 21.39 -5.00 -16.93
N ASN A 190 20.22 -4.78 -17.52
CA ASN A 190 19.92 -3.52 -18.22
C ASN A 190 19.94 -2.32 -17.26
N THR A 191 19.32 -2.47 -16.08
CA THR A 191 19.29 -1.42 -15.04
C THR A 191 20.71 -1.06 -14.57
N LEU A 192 21.57 -2.06 -14.36
CA LEU A 192 22.99 -1.83 -14.03
C LEU A 192 23.73 -1.09 -15.15
N GLY A 193 23.43 -1.42 -16.41
CA GLY A 193 23.95 -0.69 -17.57
C GLY A 193 23.52 0.78 -17.60
N ASP A 194 22.24 1.06 -17.31
CA ASP A 194 21.72 2.42 -17.26
C ASP A 194 22.27 3.23 -16.08
N LEU A 195 22.40 2.62 -14.90
CA LEU A 195 23.05 3.24 -13.75
C LEU A 195 24.52 3.59 -14.05
N HIS A 196 25.22 2.74 -14.79
CA HIS A 196 26.59 3.03 -15.22
C HIS A 196 26.64 4.27 -16.13
N ARG A 197 25.76 4.34 -17.14
CA ARG A 197 25.64 5.51 -18.03
C ARG A 197 25.26 6.77 -17.27
N GLN A 198 24.32 6.69 -16.32
CA GLN A 198 23.93 7.82 -15.48
C GLN A 198 25.10 8.31 -14.62
N ARG A 199 25.88 7.40 -14.03
CA ARG A 199 27.09 7.77 -13.29
C ARG A 199 28.09 8.51 -14.18
N GLU A 200 28.29 8.04 -15.41
CA GLU A 200 29.16 8.70 -16.38
C GLU A 200 28.64 10.10 -16.72
N GLN A 201 27.33 10.26 -16.96
CA GLN A 201 26.70 11.55 -17.22
C GLN A 201 26.85 12.52 -16.04
N ILE A 202 26.70 12.06 -14.79
CA ILE A 202 26.92 12.86 -13.60
C ILE A 202 28.39 13.29 -13.49
N THR A 203 29.32 12.38 -13.77
CA THR A 203 30.76 12.64 -13.72
C THR A 203 31.14 13.71 -14.76
N ASN A 204 30.67 13.55 -16.00
CA ASN A 204 30.89 14.52 -17.08
C ASN A 204 30.25 15.88 -16.77
N THR A 205 29.04 15.90 -16.23
CA THR A 205 28.38 17.16 -15.82
C THR A 205 29.17 17.85 -14.70
N ARG A 206 29.67 17.09 -13.73
CA ARG A 206 30.48 17.61 -12.64
C ARG A 206 31.81 18.19 -13.13
N GLU A 207 32.49 17.50 -14.03
CA GLU A 207 33.72 17.99 -14.66
C GLU A 207 33.48 19.27 -15.45
N ARG A 208 32.42 19.32 -16.27
CA ARG A 208 32.02 20.53 -17.00
C ARG A 208 31.68 21.71 -16.09
N LEU A 209 31.07 21.45 -14.93
CA LEU A 209 30.78 22.50 -13.95
C LEU A 209 32.06 23.06 -13.33
N LEU A 210 33.00 22.20 -12.95
CA LEU A 210 34.32 22.61 -12.43
C LEU A 210 35.10 23.42 -13.48
N ASP A 211 35.06 23.02 -14.75
CA ASP A 211 35.67 23.79 -15.84
C ASP A 211 34.98 25.15 -16.05
N SER A 212 33.64 25.18 -15.97
CA SER A 212 32.84 26.41 -16.09
C SER A 212 33.14 27.43 -14.98
N GLU A 213 33.41 26.97 -13.76
CA GLU A 213 33.88 27.85 -12.66
C GLU A 213 35.21 28.54 -13.06
N GLY A 214 36.13 27.84 -13.72
CA GLY A 214 37.38 28.39 -14.23
C GLY A 214 37.20 29.41 -15.36
N TYR A 215 36.28 29.17 -16.31
CA TYR A 215 35.97 30.12 -17.38
C TYR A 215 35.28 31.38 -16.87
N THR A 216 34.46 31.27 -15.82
CA THR A 216 33.78 32.39 -15.19
C THR A 216 34.79 33.35 -14.54
N ASP A 217 35.77 32.82 -13.81
CA ASP A 217 36.82 33.66 -13.21
C ASP A 217 37.68 34.38 -14.27
N ARG A 218 38.04 33.67 -15.35
CA ARG A 218 38.78 34.27 -16.47
C ARG A 218 37.98 35.37 -17.16
N SER A 219 36.67 35.18 -17.34
CA SER A 219 35.76 36.16 -17.93
C SER A 219 35.59 37.39 -17.03
N ILE A 220 35.52 37.22 -15.71
CA ILE A 220 35.51 38.33 -14.75
C ILE A 220 36.82 39.12 -14.82
N LYS A 221 37.96 38.43 -14.97
CA LYS A 221 39.28 39.08 -15.09
C LYS A 221 39.40 39.91 -16.37
N THR A 222 38.90 39.43 -17.52
CA THR A 222 38.91 40.19 -18.78
C THR A 222 37.95 41.37 -18.72
N LEU A 223 36.74 41.19 -18.18
CA LEU A 223 35.75 42.26 -17.99
C LEU A 223 36.28 43.36 -17.07
N ARG A 224 36.93 43.01 -15.95
CA ARG A 224 37.60 43.98 -15.05
C ARG A 224 38.69 44.76 -15.79
N GLY A 225 39.46 44.10 -16.66
CA GLY A 225 40.46 44.76 -17.51
C GLY A 225 39.84 45.78 -18.47
N MET A 226 38.72 45.44 -19.12
CA MET A 226 37.98 46.35 -20.00
C MET A 226 37.35 47.51 -19.24
N ALA A 227 36.75 47.25 -18.07
CA ALA A 227 36.13 48.26 -17.23
C ALA A 227 37.13 49.32 -16.76
N ARG A 228 38.35 48.91 -16.36
CA ARG A 228 39.43 49.86 -15.99
C ARG A 228 39.83 50.75 -17.17
N ARG A 229 40.08 50.16 -18.35
CA ARG A 229 40.43 50.93 -19.56
C ARG A 229 39.31 51.91 -19.95
N MET A 230 38.05 51.48 -19.84
CA MET A 230 36.89 52.32 -20.08
C MET A 230 36.84 53.52 -19.11
N ALA A 231 37.08 53.30 -17.82
CA ALA A 231 37.11 54.36 -16.82
C ALA A 231 38.23 55.36 -17.09
N THR A 232 39.45 54.88 -17.38
CA THR A 232 40.59 55.73 -17.72
C THR A 232 40.30 56.59 -18.96
N ASN A 233 39.76 56.00 -20.02
CA ASN A 233 39.40 56.75 -21.23
C ASN A 233 38.36 57.82 -20.94
N ARG A 234 37.32 57.52 -20.16
CA ARG A 234 36.31 58.51 -19.74
C ARG A 234 36.91 59.66 -18.95
N ILE A 235 37.80 59.38 -18.00
CA ILE A 235 38.47 60.40 -17.18
C ILE A 235 39.32 61.32 -18.07
N ILE A 236 40.10 60.75 -19.01
CA ILE A 236 40.91 61.52 -19.95
C ILE A 236 40.03 62.44 -20.80
N THR A 237 38.92 61.94 -21.34
CA THR A 237 38.00 62.76 -22.14
C THR A 237 37.43 63.93 -21.35
N ILE A 238 36.99 63.70 -20.11
CA ILE A 238 36.47 64.78 -19.24
C ILE A 238 37.57 65.81 -18.97
N ALA A 239 38.80 65.38 -18.66
CA ALA A 239 39.92 66.27 -18.42
C ALA A 239 40.20 67.19 -19.64
N ILE A 240 40.24 66.64 -20.85
CA ILE A 240 40.47 67.42 -22.08
C ILE A 240 39.37 68.48 -22.28
N ILE A 241 38.09 68.09 -22.11
CA ILE A 241 36.96 69.03 -22.23
C ILE A 241 37.08 70.16 -21.21
N THR A 242 37.41 69.85 -19.95
CA THR A 242 37.56 70.89 -18.91
C THR A 242 38.68 71.87 -19.22
N VAL A 243 39.81 71.41 -19.75
CA VAL A 243 40.93 72.26 -20.15
C VAL A 243 40.54 73.17 -21.33
N LEU A 244 39.82 72.64 -22.32
CA LEU A 244 39.34 73.43 -23.46
C LEU A 244 38.39 74.54 -23.02
N VAL A 245 37.44 74.24 -22.12
CA VAL A 245 36.51 75.25 -21.58
C VAL A 245 37.25 76.34 -20.82
N LEU A 246 38.23 75.97 -19.98
CA LEU A 246 39.05 76.95 -19.26
C LEU A 246 39.83 77.86 -20.20
N LEU A 247 40.40 77.33 -21.28
CA LEU A 247 41.10 78.15 -22.29
C LEU A 247 40.15 79.12 -23.00
N ILE A 248 38.95 78.69 -23.37
CA ILE A 248 37.95 79.57 -23.98
C ILE A 248 37.59 80.71 -23.04
N VAL A 249 37.31 80.40 -21.77
CA VAL A 249 37.00 81.42 -20.74
C VAL A 249 38.18 82.38 -20.54
N ALA A 250 39.41 81.85 -20.48
CA ALA A 250 40.61 82.67 -20.33
C ALA A 250 40.82 83.64 -21.51
N VAL A 251 40.60 83.18 -22.75
CA VAL A 251 40.67 84.03 -23.95
C VAL A 251 39.59 85.10 -23.94
N ILE A 252 38.35 84.75 -23.58
CA ILE A 252 37.26 85.73 -23.46
C ILE A 252 37.62 86.78 -22.41
N PHE A 253 38.07 86.36 -21.22
CA PHE A 253 38.48 87.29 -20.16
C PHE A 253 39.63 88.20 -20.61
N SER A 254 40.64 87.66 -21.30
CA SER A 254 41.77 88.42 -21.83
C SER A 254 41.40 89.35 -22.98
N LYS A 255 40.31 89.09 -23.71
CA LYS A 255 39.84 89.93 -24.82
C LYS A 255 38.93 91.06 -24.34
N PHE A 256 38.11 90.78 -23.33
CA PHE A 256 37.15 91.76 -22.77
C PHE A 256 37.73 92.61 -21.64
N ARG A 257 38.98 92.37 -21.25
CA ARG A 257 39.78 93.21 -20.37
C ARG A 257 40.87 93.89 -21.18
#